data_AF-A0A660SUR9-F1
#
_entry.id   AF-A0A660SUR9-F1
#
_cell.length_a   1.000
_cell.length_b   1.000
_cell.length_c   1.000
_cell.angle_alpha   90.00
_cell.angle_beta   90.00
_cell.angle_gamma   90.00
#
_symmetry.space_group_name_H-M   'P 1'
#
loop_
_entity.id
_entity.type
_entity.pdbx_description
1 polymer ?
#
loop_
_entity_poly.entity_id
_entity_poly.type
_entity_poly.pdbx_seq_one_letter_code
_entity_poly.pdbx_strand_id
1 'polypeptide(L)' 'MNKIFDVGDIDVQVFANLSRSFRPGQKQKRINVDFPDWMIQGLDKESNRLGVPRQSLIKVWIAERLEGLRLGDTV' A
#
# COMPACT_ATOMS: atom_id res chain seq x y z
N MET A 1 8.77 -12.78 20.88
CA MET A 1 8.08 -13.39 19.73
C MET A 1 7.10 -12.36 19.18
N ASN A 2 7.58 -11.47 18.31
CA ASN A 2 6.80 -10.33 17.80
C ASN A 2 6.02 -10.75 16.55
N LYS A 3 4.72 -10.95 16.74
CA LYS A 3 3.72 -11.06 15.67
C LYS A 3 3.46 -9.66 15.13
N ILE A 4 4.02 -9.27 13.98
CA ILE A 4 3.64 -7.99 13.35
C ILE A 4 3.23 -8.16 11.88
N PHE A 5 3.57 -9.25 11.20
CA PHE A 5 3.21 -9.40 9.80
C PHE A 5 2.78 -10.83 9.50
N ASP A 6 1.63 -11.20 10.07
CA ASP A 6 0.88 -12.39 9.67
C ASP A 6 -0.38 -11.94 8.90
N VAL A 7 -0.20 -10.97 8.00
CA VAL A 7 -1.20 -10.63 6.99
C VAL A 7 -0.78 -11.37 5.73
N GLY A 8 -1.10 -12.66 5.74
CA GLY A 8 -0.92 -13.56 4.60
C GLY A 8 -1.72 -13.09 3.39
N ASP A 9 -1.14 -13.37 2.23
CA ASP A 9 -1.71 -13.24 0.89
C ASP A 9 -2.33 -11.89 0.53
N ILE A 10 -1.46 -10.95 0.11
CA ILE A 10 -1.89 -9.89 -0.80
C ILE A 10 -2.27 -10.56 -2.12
N ASP A 11 -3.57 -10.67 -2.34
CA ASP A 11 -4.18 -11.23 -3.54
C ASP A 11 -3.86 -10.34 -4.75
N VAL A 12 -3.25 -10.92 -5.79
CA VAL A 12 -2.81 -10.19 -6.99
C VAL A 12 -4.00 -9.54 -7.72
N GLN A 13 -5.23 -10.04 -7.50
CA GLN A 13 -6.45 -9.41 -8.01
C GLN A 13 -6.69 -8.00 -7.46
N VAL A 14 -6.21 -7.70 -6.25
CA VAL A 14 -6.32 -6.39 -5.61
C VAL A 14 -5.49 -5.36 -6.40
N PHE A 15 -4.28 -5.71 -6.82
CA PHE A 15 -3.45 -4.87 -7.69
C PHE A 15 -4.11 -4.56 -9.04
N ALA A 16 -4.79 -5.55 -9.64
CA ALA A 16 -5.51 -5.35 -10.89
C ALA A 16 -6.69 -4.37 -10.70
N ASN A 17 -7.36 -4.38 -9.54
CA ASN A 17 -8.49 -3.50 -9.25
C ASN A 17 -8.05 -2.06 -8.88
N LEU A 18 -6.94 -1.91 -8.13
CA LEU A 18 -6.41 -0.59 -7.73
C LEU A 18 -5.77 0.21 -8.86
N SER A 19 -5.35 -0.43 -9.94
CA SER A 19 -5.01 0.27 -11.19
C SER A 19 -6.16 1.16 -11.69
N ARG A 20 -7.42 0.80 -11.37
CA ARG A 20 -8.62 1.58 -11.67
C ARG A 20 -8.88 2.73 -10.69
N SER A 21 -8.26 2.71 -9.50
CA SER A 21 -8.43 3.76 -8.49
C SER A 21 -7.54 4.98 -8.75
N PHE A 22 -6.65 4.92 -9.75
CA PHE A 22 -5.94 6.09 -10.24
C PHE A 22 -6.91 7.02 -10.99
N ARG A 23 -7.48 8.00 -10.28
CA ARG A 23 -8.39 9.01 -10.85
C ARG A 23 -7.57 10.09 -11.57
N PRO A 24 -7.62 10.17 -12.92
CA PRO A 24 -6.93 11.23 -13.64
C PRO A 24 -7.53 12.59 -13.24
N GLY A 25 -6.69 13.55 -12.82
CA GLY A 25 -7.11 14.92 -12.49
C GLY A 25 -6.95 15.37 -11.03
N GLN A 26 -6.52 14.50 -10.12
CA GLN A 26 -6.17 14.90 -8.74
C GLN A 26 -4.83 15.67 -8.71
N LYS A 27 -4.79 16.81 -8.01
CA LYS A 27 -3.56 17.59 -7.81
C LYS A 27 -2.55 16.76 -7.02
N GLN A 28 -1.43 16.40 -7.63
CA GLN A 28 -0.37 15.65 -6.95
C GLN A 28 0.42 16.58 -6.02
N LYS A 29 0.54 16.21 -4.74
CA LYS A 29 1.40 16.88 -3.76
C LYS A 29 2.54 15.93 -3.37
N ARG A 30 3.79 16.39 -3.52
CA ARG A 30 4.96 15.62 -3.09
C ARG A 30 5.16 15.79 -1.59
N ILE A 31 5.37 14.67 -0.90
CA ILE A 31 5.77 14.62 0.51
C ILE A 31 7.05 13.80 0.64
N ASN A 32 7.89 14.14 1.61
CA ASN A 32 9.07 13.36 1.98
C ASN A 32 8.76 12.62 3.28
N VAL A 33 9.14 11.35 3.36
CA VAL A 33 8.91 10.49 4.52
C VAL A 33 10.16 9.62 4.70
N ASP A 34 10.65 9.57 5.92
CA ASP A 34 11.73 8.66 6.31
C ASP A 34 11.14 7.34 6.82
N PHE A 35 11.77 6.23 6.46
CA PHE A 35 11.38 4.89 6.88
C PHE A 35 12.53 4.21 7.60
N PRO A 36 12.28 3.47 8.70
CA PRO A 36 13.31 2.68 9.34
C PRO A 36 13.73 1.50 8.45
N ASP A 37 14.98 1.05 8.58
CA ASP A 37 15.58 0.03 7.72
C ASP A 37 14.76 -1.26 7.61
N TRP A 38 14.22 -1.74 8.74
CA TRP A 38 13.40 -2.96 8.76
C TRP A 38 12.15 -2.84 7.90
N MET A 39 11.57 -1.65 7.79
CA MET A 39 10.38 -1.40 6.98
C MET A 39 10.73 -1.36 5.50
N ILE A 40 11.86 -0.75 5.14
CA ILE A 40 12.37 -0.76 3.77
C ILE A 40 12.64 -2.20 3.32
N GLN A 41 13.31 -3.00 4.15
CA GLN A 41 13.56 -4.42 3.84
C GLN A 41 12.26 -5.21 3.63
N GLY A 42 11.22 -4.94 4.44
CA GLY A 42 9.89 -5.52 4.25
C GLY A 42 9.25 -5.11 2.92
N LEU A 43 9.30 -3.81 2.59
CA LEU A 43 8.81 -3.27 1.32
C LEU A 43 9.55 -3.89 0.12
N ASP A 44 10.86 -4.06 0.22
CA ASP A 44 11.70 -4.65 -0.84
C ASP A 44 11.30 -6.07 -1.16
N LYS A 45 11.16 -6.88 -0.11
CA LYS A 45 10.74 -8.29 -0.22
C LYS A 45 9.39 -8.38 -0.94
N GLU A 46 8.47 -7.51 -0.57
CA GLU A 46 7.11 -7.53 -1.09
C GLU A 46 7.00 -6.95 -2.50
N SER A 47 7.73 -5.87 -2.79
CA SER A 47 7.91 -5.33 -4.14
C SER A 47 8.46 -6.38 -5.10
N ASN A 48 9.47 -7.15 -4.67
CA ASN A 48 10.04 -8.23 -5.48
C ASN A 48 9.06 -9.38 -5.68
N ARG A 49 8.33 -9.78 -4.63
CA ARG A 49 7.31 -10.84 -4.70
C ARG A 49 6.20 -10.52 -5.69
N LEU A 50 5.75 -9.27 -5.71
CA LEU A 50 4.65 -8.79 -6.54
C LEU A 50 5.09 -8.25 -7.91
N GLY A 51 6.40 -8.06 -8.11
CA GLY A 51 6.95 -7.48 -9.34
C GLY A 51 6.59 -6.00 -9.54
N VAL A 52 6.40 -5.24 -8.46
CA VAL A 52 5.97 -3.82 -8.52
C VAL A 52 6.94 -2.91 -7.76
N PRO A 53 7.14 -1.66 -8.23
CA PRO A 53 7.96 -0.69 -7.50
C PRO A 53 7.40 -0.37 -6.10
N ARG A 54 8.28 -0.13 -5.13
CA ARG A 54 7.93 0.25 -3.74
C ARG A 54 6.92 1.39 -3.68
N GLN A 55 7.10 2.41 -4.52
CA GLN A 55 6.21 3.57 -4.59
C GLN A 55 4.78 3.19 -4.98
N SER A 56 4.61 2.20 -5.85
CA SER A 56 3.27 1.70 -6.22
C SER A 56 2.66 0.90 -5.08
N LEU A 57 3.45 0.04 -4.43
CA LEU A 57 3.03 -0.74 -3.26
C LEU A 57 2.57 0.18 -2.11
N ILE A 58 3.37 1.20 -1.77
CA ILE A 58 3.06 2.19 -0.72
C ILE A 58 1.75 2.91 -1.02
N LYS A 59 1.55 3.35 -2.27
CA LYS A 59 0.32 4.05 -2.68
C LYS A 59 -0.92 3.18 -2.48
N VAL A 60 -0.81 1.89 -2.85
CA VAL A 60 -1.91 0.93 -2.70
C VAL A 60 -2.28 0.74 -1.23
N TRP A 61 -1.30 0.41 -0.38
CA TRP A 61 -1.58 0.17 1.05
C TRP A 61 -2.15 1.38 1.78
N ILE A 62 -1.66 2.59 1.45
CA ILE A 62 -2.21 3.83 2.01
C ILE A 62 -3.65 4.02 1.53
N ALA A 63 -3.95 3.80 0.24
CA ALA A 63 -5.29 3.95 -0.29
C ALA A 63 -6.28 2.98 0.38
N GLU A 64 -5.92 1.70 0.52
CA GLU A 64 -6.75 0.68 1.20
C GLU A 64 -7.04 1.06 2.65
N ARG A 65 -6.02 1.53 3.38
CA ARG A 65 -6.21 1.95 4.77
C ARG A 65 -7.12 3.15 4.88
N LEU A 66 -6.99 4.13 3.98
CA LEU A 66 -7.85 5.32 3.93
C LEU A 66 -9.30 4.97 3.53
N GLU A 67 -9.49 4.05 2.58
CA GLU A 67 -10.82 3.57 2.18
C GLU A 67 -11.52 2.83 3.35
N GLY A 68 -10.78 1.97 4.06
CA GLY A 68 -11.28 1.28 5.24
C GLY A 68 -11.69 2.23 6.37
N LEU A 69 -10.93 3.32 6.58
CA LEU A 69 -11.31 4.37 7.54
C LEU A 69 -12.61 5.06 7.13
N ARG A 70 -12.76 5.40 5.85
CA ARG A 70 -13.97 6.06 5.33
C ARG A 70 -15.24 5.21 5.50
N LEU A 71 -15.10 3.88 5.41
CA LEU A 71 -16.21 2.93 5.61
C LEU A 71 -16.59 2.78 7.10
N GLY A 72 -15.65 2.99 8.02
CA GLY A 72 -15.90 2.96 9.47
C GLY A 72 -16.62 4.20 10.01
N ASP A 73 -16.54 5.34 9.32
CA ASP A 73 -17.15 6.60 9.73
C ASP A 73 -18.64 6.74 9.31
N THR A 74 -19.23 5.72 8.66
CA THR A 74 -20.61 5.75 8.14
C THR A 74 -21.60 4.94 9.01
N VAL A 75 -21.23 4.53 10.23
CA VAL A 75 -22.09 3.78 11.16
C VAL A 75 -22.25 4.46 12.51
#